data_AF-A0A496PGG2-F1
#
_entry.id   AF-A0A496PGG2-F1
#
_cell.length_a   1.000
_cell.length_b   1.000
_cell.length_c   1.000
_cell.angle_alpha   90.00
_cell.angle_beta   90.00
_cell.angle_gamma   90.00
#
_symmetry.space_group_name_H-M   'P 1'
#
loop_
_entity.id
_entity.type
_entity.pdbx_description
1 polymer ?
#
loop_
_entity_poly.entity_id
_entity_poly.type
_entity_poly.pdbx_seq_one_letter_code
_entity_poly.pdbx_strand_id
1 'polypeptide(L)'
;MAAFDAGASVLTHAFNGMPGMHHREPGPLGAALDCAHVTLELIADLVHVHPTLMRLLFSAASGRVALVSDAMSATGCSDGAYALGSLEVTVTGGVARLKEGGSIAGSTLTMDRAVRHVISSGISVSDALAAATLTPAWAMGLKAFPSPGEALEPFLTDADGNTVAA
;
A
#
# COMPACT_ATOMS: atom_id res chain seq x y z
N MET A 1 13.20 -16.05 -7.15
CA MET A 1 13.89 -16.54 -5.95
C MET A 1 15.22 -15.88 -5.71
N ALA A 2 16.18 -15.93 -6.64
CA ALA A 2 17.54 -15.41 -6.45
C ALA A 2 17.66 -14.02 -5.76
N ALA A 3 16.77 -13.05 -6.04
CA ALA A 3 16.80 -11.74 -5.38
C ALA A 3 16.44 -11.80 -3.88
N PHE A 4 15.43 -12.60 -3.50
CA PHE A 4 15.05 -12.79 -2.09
C PHE A 4 16.09 -13.62 -1.35
N ASP A 5 16.65 -14.65 -2.01
CA ASP A 5 17.77 -15.44 -1.45
C ASP A 5 19.03 -14.57 -1.22
N ALA A 6 19.21 -13.53 -2.03
CA ALA A 6 20.26 -12.54 -1.87
C ALA A 6 19.94 -11.44 -0.83
N GLY A 7 18.78 -11.49 -0.17
CA GLY A 7 18.42 -10.63 0.95
C GLY A 7 17.40 -9.53 0.64
N ALA A 8 16.81 -9.48 -0.56
CA ALA A 8 15.66 -8.61 -0.77
C ALA A 8 14.51 -9.01 0.17
N SER A 9 13.94 -8.05 0.90
CA SER A 9 12.95 -8.30 1.95
C SER A 9 11.61 -7.58 1.74
N VAL A 10 11.48 -6.80 0.68
CA VAL A 10 10.25 -6.06 0.35
C VAL A 10 9.90 -6.27 -1.12
N LEU A 11 8.62 -6.54 -1.38
CA LEU A 11 8.03 -6.48 -2.71
C LEU A 11 7.20 -5.20 -2.81
N THR A 12 7.68 -4.26 -3.63
CA THR A 12 7.05 -2.94 -3.83
C THR A 12 5.70 -3.06 -4.53
N HIS A 13 4.71 -2.32 -4.02
CA HIS A 13 3.33 -2.20 -4.53
C HIS A 13 2.80 -3.46 -5.27
N ALA A 14 2.57 -4.54 -4.53
CA ALA A 14 2.10 -5.83 -5.05
C ALA A 14 1.03 -5.69 -6.14
N PHE A 15 1.12 -6.54 -7.16
CA PHE A 15 0.34 -6.52 -8.42
C PHE A 15 0.73 -5.44 -9.44
N ASN A 16 1.37 -4.34 -9.04
CA ASN A 16 1.60 -3.18 -9.90
C ASN A 16 3.05 -3.16 -10.44
N GLY A 17 3.22 -2.74 -11.71
CA GLY A 17 4.55 -2.59 -12.31
C GLY A 17 5.37 -3.88 -12.43
N MET A 18 4.73 -5.05 -12.41
CA MET A 18 5.38 -6.36 -12.42
C MET A 18 4.64 -7.36 -13.32
N PRO A 19 5.32 -8.42 -13.82
CA PRO A 19 4.63 -9.53 -14.47
C PRO A 19 3.54 -10.12 -13.57
N GLY A 20 2.36 -10.34 -14.14
CA GLY A 20 1.23 -10.93 -13.42
C GLY A 20 1.49 -12.37 -12.97
N MET A 21 0.69 -12.83 -12.00
CA MET A 21 0.77 -14.21 -11.53
C MET A 21 0.02 -15.14 -12.49
N HIS A 22 0.67 -16.24 -12.87
CA HIS A 22 0.08 -17.30 -13.69
C HIS A 22 0.46 -18.68 -13.10
N HIS A 23 -0.39 -19.70 -13.24
CA HIS A 23 -0.18 -21.00 -12.56
C HIS A 23 1.08 -21.77 -13.00
N ARG A 24 1.59 -21.49 -14.21
CA ARG A 24 2.88 -22.04 -14.70
C ARG A 24 4.06 -21.10 -14.49
N GLU A 25 3.79 -19.83 -14.25
CA GLU A 25 4.77 -18.75 -14.16
C GLU A 25 4.32 -17.80 -13.04
N PRO A 26 4.66 -18.10 -11.78
CA PRO A 26 4.10 -17.41 -10.62
C PRO A 26 4.51 -15.94 -10.50
N GLY A 27 5.53 -15.52 -11.26
CA GLY A 27 6.02 -14.14 -11.28
C GLY A 27 6.63 -13.68 -9.94
N PRO A 28 6.96 -12.38 -9.81
CA PRO A 28 7.55 -11.83 -8.60
C PRO A 28 6.64 -11.97 -7.38
N LEU A 29 5.33 -11.75 -7.55
CA LEU A 29 4.37 -11.84 -6.46
C LEU A 29 4.26 -13.27 -5.91
N GLY A 30 4.16 -14.27 -6.78
CA GLY A 30 4.09 -15.66 -6.32
C GLY A 30 5.38 -16.09 -5.61
N ALA A 31 6.53 -15.63 -6.09
CA ALA A 31 7.81 -15.86 -5.40
C ALA A 31 7.87 -15.17 -4.01
N ALA A 32 7.37 -13.94 -3.88
CA ALA A 32 7.33 -13.22 -2.59
C ALA A 32 6.36 -13.85 -1.59
N LEU A 33 5.24 -14.40 -2.07
CA LEU A 33 4.29 -15.11 -1.22
C LEU A 33 4.91 -16.37 -0.60
N ASP A 34 5.76 -17.07 -1.36
CA ASP A 34 6.52 -18.25 -0.91
C ASP A 34 7.67 -17.90 0.06
N CYS A 35 8.05 -16.62 0.15
CA CYS A 35 9.10 -16.14 1.04
C CYS A 35 8.53 -15.51 2.31
N ALA A 36 8.51 -16.25 3.42
CA ALA A 36 7.94 -15.76 4.69
C ALA A 36 8.63 -14.50 5.27
N HIS A 37 9.86 -14.19 4.87
CA HIS A 37 10.59 -12.99 5.33
C HIS A 37 10.31 -11.73 4.50
N VAL A 38 9.54 -11.86 3.41
CA VAL A 38 9.26 -10.74 2.50
C VAL A 38 7.97 -10.04 2.94
N THR A 39 8.06 -8.72 3.10
CA THR A 39 6.92 -7.81 3.26
C THR A 39 6.36 -7.43 1.89
N LEU A 40 5.04 -7.38 1.77
CA LEU A 40 4.34 -7.08 0.53
C LEU A 40 3.62 -5.74 0.67
N GLU A 41 4.09 -4.73 -0.05
CA GLU A 41 3.46 -3.43 -0.07
C GLU A 41 2.14 -3.47 -0.87
N LEU A 42 1.13 -2.72 -0.44
CA LEU A 42 -0.17 -2.66 -1.10
C LEU A 42 -0.69 -1.22 -1.17
N ILE A 43 -1.04 -0.78 -2.38
CA ILE A 43 -1.78 0.46 -2.63
C ILE A 43 -3.28 0.14 -2.56
N ALA A 44 -3.92 0.54 -1.46
CA ALA A 44 -5.33 0.24 -1.18
C ALA A 44 -6.28 1.38 -1.59
N ASP A 45 -6.20 1.85 -2.84
CA ASP A 45 -7.04 2.95 -3.35
C ASP A 45 -8.28 2.48 -4.13
N LEU A 46 -8.47 1.16 -4.26
CA LEU A 46 -9.52 0.50 -5.05
C LEU A 46 -9.41 0.71 -6.57
N VAL A 47 -8.34 1.36 -7.04
CA VAL A 47 -8.05 1.59 -8.46
C VAL A 47 -6.90 0.69 -8.91
N HIS A 48 -5.80 0.67 -8.14
CA HIS A 48 -4.65 -0.19 -8.38
C HIS A 48 -4.99 -1.66 -8.17
N VAL A 49 -5.72 -1.96 -7.09
CA VAL A 49 -6.00 -3.34 -6.69
C VAL A 49 -7.48 -3.50 -6.35
N HIS A 50 -8.10 -4.49 -6.98
CA HIS A 50 -9.49 -4.86 -6.71
C HIS A 50 -9.65 -5.43 -5.29
N PRO A 51 -10.73 -5.12 -4.53
CA PRO A 51 -10.97 -5.61 -3.16
C PRO A 51 -10.78 -7.11 -2.97
N THR A 52 -11.12 -7.91 -3.98
CA THR A 52 -10.96 -9.37 -3.92
C THR A 52 -9.49 -9.78 -3.84
N LEU A 53 -8.61 -9.12 -4.58
CA LEU A 53 -7.17 -9.39 -4.52
C LEU A 53 -6.53 -8.82 -3.27
N MET A 54 -7.06 -7.73 -2.72
CA MET A 54 -6.65 -7.23 -1.40
C MET A 54 -6.91 -8.31 -0.33
N ARG A 55 -8.14 -8.85 -0.25
CA ARG A 55 -8.46 -9.93 0.69
C ARG A 55 -7.59 -11.17 0.49
N LEU A 56 -7.36 -11.56 -0.76
CA LEU A 56 -6.49 -12.69 -1.09
C LEU A 56 -5.07 -12.46 -0.58
N LEU A 57 -4.51 -11.27 -0.81
CA LEU A 57 -3.17 -10.92 -0.36
C LEU A 57 -3.05 -10.97 1.17
N PHE A 58 -4.01 -10.36 1.89
CA PHE A 58 -4.06 -10.41 3.36
C PHE A 58 -4.18 -11.85 3.89
N SER A 59 -4.94 -12.71 3.21
CA SER A 59 -5.05 -14.12 3.59
C SER A 59 -3.77 -14.91 3.32
N ALA A 60 -3.09 -14.66 2.21
CA ALA A 60 -1.90 -15.40 1.79
C ALA A 60 -0.61 -14.90 2.50
N ALA A 61 -0.61 -13.65 2.94
CA ALA A 61 0.54 -12.98 3.56
C ALA A 61 0.15 -12.34 4.91
N SER A 62 -0.57 -13.09 5.76
CA SER A 62 -0.98 -12.63 7.09
C SER A 62 0.21 -12.07 7.88
N GLY A 63 0.05 -10.85 8.42
CA GLY A 63 1.10 -10.14 9.15
C GLY A 63 2.26 -9.59 8.32
N ARG A 64 2.23 -9.71 6.98
CA ARG A 64 3.29 -9.27 6.07
C ARG A 64 2.85 -8.24 5.04
N VAL A 65 1.59 -7.80 5.06
CA VAL A 65 1.10 -6.74 4.17
C VAL A 65 1.40 -5.38 4.79
N ALA A 66 2.10 -4.51 4.05
CA ALA A 66 2.32 -3.11 4.43
C ALA A 66 1.50 -2.20 3.51
N LEU A 67 0.68 -1.32 4.07
CA LEU A 67 -0.03 -0.33 3.27
C LEU A 67 0.92 0.80 2.89
N VAL A 68 0.90 1.14 1.60
CA VAL A 68 1.59 2.31 1.06
C VAL A 68 0.60 3.13 0.25
N SER A 69 0.79 4.45 0.21
CA SER A 69 -0.04 5.30 -0.62
C SER A 69 0.43 5.29 -2.08
N ASP A 70 1.75 5.22 -2.31
CA ASP A 70 2.35 5.61 -3.59
C ASP A 70 1.86 7.01 -4.04
N ALA A 71 1.66 7.89 -3.05
CA ALA A 71 1.06 9.20 -3.24
C ALA A 71 1.95 10.10 -4.11
N MET A 72 1.31 10.83 -5.02
CA MET A 72 1.95 11.87 -5.82
C MET A 72 1.42 13.26 -5.43
N SER A 73 1.99 14.32 -6.02
CA SER A 73 1.78 15.73 -5.64
C SER A 73 0.33 16.21 -5.66
N ALA A 74 -0.57 15.51 -6.34
CA ALA A 74 -2.00 15.80 -6.35
C ALA A 74 -2.76 15.27 -5.11
N THR A 75 -2.09 14.56 -4.20
CA THR A 75 -2.74 14.02 -2.99
C THR A 75 -3.26 15.16 -2.11
N GLY A 76 -4.57 15.17 -1.87
CA GLY A 76 -5.24 16.26 -1.14
C GLY A 76 -5.51 17.52 -1.97
N CYS A 77 -5.22 17.51 -3.28
CA CYS A 77 -5.50 18.61 -4.21
C CYS A 77 -6.70 18.30 -5.12
N SER A 78 -7.17 19.31 -5.85
CA SER A 78 -8.26 19.15 -6.84
C SER A 78 -7.80 18.40 -8.08
N ASP A 79 -8.73 17.82 -8.84
CA ASP A 79 -8.46 17.29 -10.17
C ASP A 79 -7.79 18.34 -11.08
N GLY A 80 -6.95 17.88 -12.01
CA GLY A 80 -6.18 18.78 -12.88
C GLY A 80 -4.94 18.14 -13.51
N ALA A 81 -4.08 18.98 -14.06
CA ALA A 81 -2.80 18.58 -14.63
C ALA A 81 -1.69 18.70 -13.59
N TYR A 82 -0.85 17.67 -13.51
CA TYR A 82 0.26 17.54 -12.57
C TYR A 82 1.50 16.96 -13.26
N ALA A 83 2.62 16.97 -12.54
CA ALA A 83 3.84 16.31 -12.97
C ALA A 83 4.29 15.28 -11.92
N LEU A 84 4.76 14.12 -12.39
CA LEU A 84 5.46 13.12 -11.60
C LEU A 84 6.87 12.93 -12.18
N GLY A 85 7.85 13.61 -11.60
CA GLY A 85 9.16 13.75 -12.22
C GLY A 85 9.04 14.45 -13.58
N SER A 86 9.49 13.79 -14.65
CA SER A 86 9.37 14.28 -16.03
C SER A 86 8.06 13.89 -16.72
N LEU A 87 7.17 13.14 -16.05
CA LEU A 87 5.96 12.60 -16.64
C LEU A 87 4.77 13.55 -16.45
N GLU A 88 4.06 13.85 -17.53
CA GLU A 88 2.80 14.60 -17.46
C GLU A 88 1.64 13.70 -16.99
N VAL A 89 0.93 14.14 -15.95
CA VAL A 89 -0.16 13.39 -15.31
C VAL A 89 -1.44 14.22 -15.38
N THR A 90 -2.55 13.56 -15.67
CA THR A 90 -3.90 14.13 -15.51
C THR A 90 -4.61 13.38 -14.39
N VAL A 91 -5.18 14.13 -13.45
CA VAL A 91 -6.00 13.61 -12.36
C VAL A 91 -7.45 13.88 -12.67
N THR A 92 -8.29 12.84 -12.66
CA THR A 92 -9.73 12.93 -12.89
C THR A 92 -10.45 11.98 -11.96
N GLY A 93 -11.43 12.47 -11.20
CA GLY A 93 -12.07 11.73 -10.12
C GLY A 93 -11.09 11.26 -9.05
N GLY A 94 -10.03 12.02 -8.80
CA GLY A 94 -8.93 11.62 -7.91
C GLY A 94 -8.00 10.53 -8.47
N VAL A 95 -8.18 10.05 -9.69
CA VAL A 95 -7.30 9.01 -10.28
C VAL A 95 -6.22 9.65 -11.14
N ALA A 96 -4.96 9.42 -10.76
CA ALA A 96 -3.79 9.92 -11.48
C ALA A 96 -3.42 8.98 -12.65
N ARG A 97 -3.39 9.52 -13.87
CA ARG A 97 -2.97 8.79 -15.07
C ARG A 97 -1.96 9.59 -15.88
N LEU A 98 -1.00 8.90 -16.49
CA LEU A 98 -0.14 9.50 -17.50
C LEU A 98 -1.01 10.06 -18.63
N LYS A 99 -0.71 11.29 -19.03
CA LYS A 99 -1.36 11.94 -20.18
C LYS A 99 -1.10 11.17 -21.47
N GLU A 100 0.11 10.62 -21.59
CA GLU A 100 0.47 9.68 -22.65
C GLU A 100 0.21 8.24 -22.21
N GLY A 101 -0.50 7.45 -23.01
CA GLY A 101 -0.74 6.02 -22.76
C GLY A 101 -1.79 5.69 -21.67
N GLY A 102 -2.14 6.62 -20.79
CA GLY A 102 -3.25 6.47 -19.84
C GLY A 102 -3.01 5.49 -18.68
N SER A 103 -1.78 5.01 -18.51
CA SER A 103 -1.40 4.17 -17.37
C SER A 103 -1.54 4.92 -16.05
N ILE A 104 -1.80 4.22 -14.97
CA ILE A 104 -1.84 4.81 -13.63
C ILE A 104 -0.43 5.29 -13.26
N ALA A 105 -0.33 6.44 -12.59
CA ALA A 105 0.96 7.08 -12.25
C ALA A 105 0.93 7.62 -10.83
N GLY A 106 1.35 6.79 -9.88
CA GLY A 106 1.14 7.03 -8.45
C GLY A 106 -0.34 7.04 -8.09
N SER A 107 -0.65 7.52 -6.89
CA SER A 107 -2.03 7.65 -6.40
C SER A 107 -2.28 9.02 -5.75
N THR A 108 -3.55 9.28 -5.44
CA THR A 108 -3.98 10.39 -4.55
C THR A 108 -4.44 9.87 -3.18
N LEU A 109 -4.04 8.64 -2.83
CA LEU A 109 -4.46 7.94 -1.62
C LEU A 109 -3.81 8.56 -0.38
N THR A 110 -4.62 8.77 0.65
CA THR A 110 -4.14 9.08 2.00
C THR A 110 -4.20 7.82 2.87
N MET A 111 -3.36 7.72 3.89
CA MET A 111 -3.26 6.50 4.71
C MET A 111 -4.55 6.19 5.48
N ASP A 112 -5.28 7.21 5.94
CA ASP A 112 -6.60 7.05 6.57
C ASP A 112 -7.61 6.41 5.59
N ARG A 113 -7.61 6.85 4.32
CA ARG A 113 -8.46 6.26 3.28
C ARG A 113 -8.04 4.83 2.96
N ALA A 114 -6.74 4.55 2.90
CA ALA A 114 -6.20 3.21 2.68
C ALA A 114 -6.73 2.23 3.74
N VAL A 115 -6.65 2.60 5.02
CA VAL A 115 -7.18 1.80 6.14
C VAL A 115 -8.69 1.59 6.02
N ARG A 116 -9.47 2.65 5.74
CA ARG A 116 -10.92 2.52 5.54
C ARG A 116 -11.28 1.59 4.39
N HIS A 117 -10.56 1.66 3.26
CA HIS A 117 -10.80 0.79 2.10
C HIS A 117 -10.50 -0.68 2.41
N VAL A 118 -9.44 -0.95 3.20
CA VAL A 118 -9.11 -2.31 3.65
C VAL A 118 -10.22 -2.86 4.54
N ILE A 119 -10.66 -2.08 5.53
CA ILE A 119 -11.75 -2.48 6.45
C ILE A 119 -13.05 -2.71 5.67
N SER A 120 -13.44 -1.78 4.79
CA SER A 120 -14.67 -1.90 4.00
C SER A 120 -14.61 -3.06 2.99
N SER A 121 -13.41 -3.52 2.63
CA SER A 121 -13.20 -4.72 1.81
C SER A 121 -13.38 -6.03 2.58
N GLY A 122 -13.64 -5.98 3.89
CA GLY A 122 -13.91 -7.12 4.75
C GLY A 122 -12.71 -7.63 5.55
N ILE A 123 -11.61 -6.87 5.61
CA ILE A 123 -10.42 -7.19 6.41
C ILE A 123 -10.58 -6.61 7.81
N SER A 124 -10.04 -7.30 8.84
CA SER A 124 -10.22 -6.86 10.22
C SER A 124 -9.57 -5.50 10.49
N VAL A 125 -10.13 -4.73 11.42
CA VAL A 125 -9.54 -3.45 11.85
C VAL A 125 -8.11 -3.65 12.36
N SER A 126 -7.86 -4.72 13.10
CA SER A 126 -6.53 -5.06 13.62
C SER A 126 -5.52 -5.27 12.49
N ASP A 127 -5.89 -6.05 11.46
CA ASP A 127 -5.00 -6.30 10.33
C ASP A 127 -4.75 -5.03 9.50
N ALA A 128 -5.79 -4.22 9.30
CA ALA A 128 -5.69 -2.95 8.58
C ALA A 128 -4.73 -1.97 9.28
N LEU A 129 -4.87 -1.83 10.61
CA LEU A 129 -4.00 -0.97 11.41
C LEU A 129 -2.58 -1.51 11.46
N ALA A 130 -2.40 -2.82 11.68
CA ALA A 130 -1.08 -3.44 11.65
C ALA A 130 -0.39 -3.27 10.28
N ALA A 131 -1.14 -3.33 9.18
CA ALA A 131 -0.61 -3.08 7.84
C ALA A 131 -0.23 -1.61 7.63
N ALA A 132 -0.92 -0.65 8.26
CA ALA A 132 -0.60 0.77 8.16
C ALA A 132 0.53 1.25 9.08
N THR A 133 0.84 0.50 10.15
CA THR A 133 1.73 0.96 11.23
C THR A 133 2.84 -0.04 11.53
N LEU A 134 2.46 -1.20 12.09
CA LEU A 134 3.37 -2.21 12.62
C LEU A 134 4.26 -2.86 11.55
N THR A 135 3.63 -3.33 10.49
CA THR A 135 4.28 -4.06 9.39
C THR A 135 5.29 -3.18 8.64
N PRO A 136 4.98 -1.93 8.23
CA PRO A 136 5.98 -1.07 7.62
C PRO A 136 7.11 -0.68 8.59
N ALA A 137 6.83 -0.47 9.88
CA ALA A 137 7.88 -0.25 10.88
C ALA A 137 8.85 -1.42 10.95
N TRP A 138 8.34 -2.66 11.01
CA TRP A 138 9.17 -3.86 10.99
C TRP A 138 9.97 -4.03 9.70
N ALA A 139 9.37 -3.75 8.55
CA ALA A 139 10.05 -3.82 7.26
C ALA A 139 11.27 -2.88 7.18
N MET A 140 11.20 -1.73 7.87
CA MET A 140 12.29 -0.77 7.98
C MET A 140 13.26 -1.04 9.15
N GLY A 141 13.03 -2.10 9.94
CA GLY A 141 13.82 -2.38 11.15
C GLY A 141 13.57 -1.40 12.30
N LEU A 142 12.45 -0.68 12.29
CA LEU A 142 12.04 0.24 13.33
C LEU A 142 11.30 -0.49 14.46
N LYS A 143 11.30 0.14 15.64
CA LYS A 143 10.47 -0.32 16.77
C LYS A 143 9.00 -0.10 16.45
N ALA A 144 8.20 -1.11 16.76
CA ALA A 144 6.74 -1.10 16.64
C ALA A 144 6.04 -0.10 17.59
N PHE A 145 6.58 -0.01 18.80
CA PHE A 145 5.99 0.77 19.89
C PHE A 145 7.08 1.57 20.57
N PRO A 146 6.77 2.80 21.01
CA PRO A 146 7.68 3.55 21.85
C PRO A 146 7.87 2.83 23.18
N SER A 147 9.09 2.93 23.70
CA SER A 147 9.48 2.49 25.03
C SER A 147 8.90 3.46 26.07
N PRO A 148 8.70 3.05 27.33
CA PRO A 148 8.28 3.98 28.38
C PRO A 148 9.19 5.21 28.44
N GLY A 149 8.60 6.40 28.27
CA GLY A 149 9.33 7.69 28.25
C GLY A 149 9.70 8.20 26.84
N GLU A 150 9.49 7.43 25.78
CA GLU A 150 9.59 7.92 24.39
C GLU A 150 8.29 8.64 23.97
N ALA A 151 8.38 9.58 23.04
CA ALA A 151 7.23 10.32 22.53
C ALA A 151 6.27 9.39 21.76
N LEU A 152 4.97 9.67 21.90
CA LEU A 152 3.91 9.04 21.09
C LEU A 152 3.49 10.02 20.00
N GLU A 153 3.36 9.52 18.78
CA GLU A 153 2.75 10.24 17.65
C GLU A 153 1.39 9.60 17.37
N PRO A 154 0.33 9.98 18.11
CA PRO A 154 -0.99 9.38 17.92
C PRO A 154 -1.64 9.90 16.64
N PHE A 155 -2.31 9.01 15.91
CA PHE A 155 -3.24 9.38 14.86
C PHE A 155 -4.66 9.11 15.34
N LEU A 156 -5.47 10.16 15.48
CA LEU A 156 -6.82 10.05 16.05
C LEU A 156 -7.87 10.10 14.95
N THR A 157 -8.80 9.15 15.00
CA THR A 157 -9.98 9.12 14.12
C THR A 157 -11.28 9.07 14.91
N ASP A 158 -12.36 9.60 14.33
CA ASP A 158 -13.71 9.39 14.84
C ASP A 158 -14.22 7.96 14.54
N ALA A 159 -15.47 7.68 14.94
CA ALA A 159 -16.12 6.38 14.70
C ALA A 159 -16.38 6.07 13.22
N ASP A 160 -16.43 7.11 12.37
CA ASP A 160 -16.56 7.01 10.91
C ASP A 160 -15.18 6.89 10.23
N GLY A 161 -14.11 6.92 11.02
CA GLY A 161 -12.72 6.82 10.59
C GLY A 161 -12.14 8.12 10.08
N ASN A 162 -12.81 9.28 10.19
CA ASN A 162 -12.26 10.57 9.78
C ASN A 162 -11.18 11.03 10.75
N THR A 163 -10.10 11.61 10.22
CA THR A 163 -9.02 12.17 11.03
C THR A 163 -9.54 13.36 11.85
N VAL A 164 -9.39 13.31 13.17
CA VAL A 164 -9.85 14.37 14.09
C VAL A 164 -8.69 15.20 14.67
N ALA A 165 -7.48 14.65 14.67
CA ALA A 165 -6.24 15.34 15.00
C ALA A 165 -5.04 14.56 14.44
N ALA A 166 -4.06 15.30 13.92
CA ALA A 166 -2.77 14.80 13.45
C ALA A 166 -1.66 15.72 13.99
#